data_AF-A0A5D4NW53-F1
#
_entry.id   AF-A0A5D4NW53-F1
#
_cell.length_a   1.000
_cell.length_b   1.000
_cell.length_c   1.000
_cell.angle_alpha   90.00
_cell.angle_beta   90.00
_cell.angle_gamma   90.00
#
_symmetry.space_group_name_H-M   'P 1'
#
loop_
_entity.id
_entity.type
_entity.pdbx_description
1 polymer ?
#
loop_
_entity_poly.entity_id
_entity_poly.type
_entity_poly.pdbx_seq_one_letter_code
_entity_poly.pdbx_strand_id
1 'polypeptide(L)'
;MFEKLKPATYSSLIIFSFFFIPGLLEEGGIWFSFIVLLYAMAGNFLYGIPVSLISDFLTKRLDKGRFFVAAGVHILLGFATVFVIEGFALFAVICAALFFGLDEWQKNRGQAGKQRRGLLIKGGAVLGFVVLALIGMNVHGELTEEETNTIYLIPEGFEGSIAVYYNVPGKPPLKTEGEFAVVPINIEILPSLEGTNMEKYGVYQTSTEASSGTVTDRFYYEDEFGNRTEVDRYCIHNSGGGASYESGSEPLQYNTFQVTNSQCGEEFYLDGRDLYDIQTSEIDKYWSGW
;
A
#
# COMPACT_ATOMS: atom_id res chain seq x y z
N MET A 1 37.19 5.57 -6.74
CA MET A 1 36.52 4.64 -5.79
C MET A 1 36.77 5.03 -4.34
N PHE A 2 38.01 5.10 -3.86
CA PHE A 2 38.33 5.44 -2.46
C PHE A 2 37.76 6.78 -1.96
N GLU A 3 37.68 7.79 -2.83
CA GLU A 3 37.11 9.09 -2.49
C GLU A 3 35.60 9.04 -2.17
N LYS A 4 34.88 8.01 -2.66
CA LYS A 4 33.44 7.81 -2.46
C LYS A 4 33.08 7.07 -1.18
N LEU A 5 34.06 6.42 -0.54
CA LEU A 5 33.86 5.71 0.73
C LEU A 5 33.47 6.67 1.85
N LYS A 6 34.11 7.85 1.91
CA LYS A 6 33.84 8.83 2.96
C LYS A 6 32.40 9.38 2.89
N PRO A 7 31.89 9.86 1.73
CA PRO A 7 30.49 10.23 1.59
C PRO A 7 29.53 9.09 1.93
N ALA A 8 29.83 7.85 1.50
CA ALA A 8 29.00 6.68 1.83
C ALA A 8 28.89 6.46 3.34
N THR A 9 30.02 6.46 4.05
CA THR A 9 30.06 6.29 5.50
C THR A 9 29.36 7.44 6.21
N TYR A 10 29.66 8.69 5.85
CA TYR A 10 29.04 9.85 6.50
C TYR A 10 27.54 9.92 6.25
N SER A 11 27.07 9.64 5.03
CA SER A 11 25.64 9.61 4.72
C SER A 11 24.92 8.57 5.57
N SER A 12 25.49 7.37 5.67
CA SER A 12 24.91 6.28 6.46
C SER A 12 24.89 6.61 7.95
N LEU A 13 25.95 7.22 8.48
CA LEU A 13 26.03 7.63 9.89
C LEU A 13 25.08 8.78 10.23
N ILE A 14 24.89 9.75 9.33
CA ILE A 14 23.93 10.86 9.55
C ILE A 14 22.52 10.31 9.66
N ILE A 15 22.13 9.41 8.75
CA ILE A 15 20.82 8.76 8.78
C ILE A 15 20.67 7.93 10.06
N PHE A 16 21.68 7.13 10.42
CA PHE A 16 21.68 6.39 11.68
C PHE A 16 21.50 7.31 12.88
N SER A 17 22.25 8.42 12.98
CA SER A 17 22.13 9.36 14.10
C SER A 17 20.75 10.01 14.18
N PHE A 18 20.12 10.29 13.04
CA PHE A 18 18.78 10.85 12.98
C PHE A 18 17.74 9.94 13.65
N PHE A 19 17.84 8.62 13.46
CA PHE A 19 16.93 7.64 14.10
C PHE A 19 17.40 7.23 15.49
N PHE A 20 18.71 7.17 15.73
CA PHE A 20 19.28 6.75 17.00
C PHE A 20 18.93 7.71 18.14
N ILE A 21 18.97 9.02 17.90
CA ILE A 21 18.72 10.01 18.96
C ILE A 21 17.28 9.91 19.50
N PRO A 22 16.21 9.95 18.67
CA PRO A 22 14.85 9.68 19.14
C PRO A 22 14.70 8.26 19.69
N GLY A 23 15.34 7.27 19.07
CA GLY A 23 15.26 5.87 19.47
C GLY A 23 15.84 5.55 20.86
N LEU A 24 16.57 6.48 21.49
CA LEU A 24 16.96 6.37 22.90
C LEU A 24 15.77 6.55 23.87
N LEU A 25 14.68 7.17 23.41
CA LEU A 25 13.49 7.48 24.21
C LEU A 25 12.35 6.45 24.02
N GLU A 26 12.45 5.60 23.00
CA GLU A 26 11.41 4.65 22.62
C GLU A 26 11.88 3.20 22.83
N GLU A 27 11.01 2.34 23.37
CA GLU A 27 11.30 0.92 23.48
C GLU A 27 11.51 0.29 22.09
N GLY A 28 12.67 -0.34 21.88
CA GLY A 28 13.04 -0.93 20.59
C GLY A 28 13.65 0.04 19.57
N GLY A 29 13.62 1.36 19.80
CA GLY A 29 14.13 2.36 18.85
C GLY A 29 15.63 2.24 18.54
N ILE A 30 16.43 1.80 19.51
CA ILE A 30 17.86 1.52 19.31
C ILE A 30 18.07 0.41 18.27
N TRP A 31 17.36 -0.71 18.39
CA TRP A 31 17.47 -1.83 17.45
C TRP A 31 17.05 -1.43 16.05
N PHE A 32 15.95 -0.70 15.94
CA PHE A 32 15.50 -0.12 14.67
C PHE A 32 16.58 0.75 14.03
N SER A 33 17.27 1.58 14.81
CA SER A 33 18.36 2.43 14.30
C SER A 33 19.52 1.63 13.70
N PHE A 34 19.90 0.50 14.32
CA PHE A 34 20.93 -0.38 13.74
C PHE A 34 20.48 -1.03 12.44
N ILE A 35 19.20 -1.38 12.32
CA ILE A 35 18.62 -1.87 11.06
C ILE A 35 18.74 -0.78 9.99
N VAL A 36 18.35 0.45 10.31
CA VAL A 36 18.49 1.61 9.41
C VAL A 36 19.94 1.82 8.99
N LEU A 37 20.91 1.70 9.91
CA LEU A 37 22.33 1.81 9.58
C LEU A 37 22.76 0.75 8.56
N LEU A 38 22.36 -0.50 8.74
CA LEU A 38 22.69 -1.59 7.82
C LEU A 38 22.11 -1.33 6.42
N TYR A 39 20.84 -0.93 6.34
CA TYR A 39 20.21 -0.59 5.06
C TYR A 39 20.84 0.65 4.40
N ALA A 40 21.12 1.70 5.17
CA ALA A 40 21.79 2.89 4.65
C ALA A 40 23.21 2.56 4.15
N MET A 41 23.96 1.72 4.86
CA MET A 41 25.26 1.25 4.40
C MET A 41 25.13 0.38 3.14
N ALA A 42 24.23 -0.60 3.12
CA ALA A 42 24.02 -1.43 1.93
C ALA A 42 23.64 -0.55 0.72
N GLY A 43 22.67 0.35 0.87
CA GLY A 43 22.24 1.27 -0.18
C GLY A 43 23.38 2.19 -0.64
N ASN A 44 24.06 2.88 0.25
CA ASN A 44 25.12 3.82 -0.14
C ASN A 44 26.34 3.12 -0.76
N PHE A 45 26.74 1.96 -0.25
CA PHE A 45 27.93 1.27 -0.75
C PHE A 45 27.65 0.44 -2.01
N LEU A 46 26.54 -0.29 -2.06
CA LEU A 46 26.20 -1.16 -3.19
C LEU A 46 25.53 -0.40 -4.33
N TYR A 47 24.82 0.70 -4.05
CA TYR A 47 24.09 1.46 -5.05
C TYR A 47 24.61 2.90 -5.20
N GLY A 48 24.76 3.63 -4.09
CA GLY A 48 25.20 5.03 -4.10
C GLY A 48 26.58 5.25 -4.73
N ILE A 49 27.58 4.42 -4.41
CA ILE A 49 28.92 4.49 -5.01
C ILE A 49 28.86 4.25 -6.53
N PRO A 50 28.26 3.16 -7.04
CA PRO A 50 28.08 2.98 -8.48
C PRO A 50 27.36 4.15 -9.17
N VAL A 51 26.25 4.64 -8.61
CA VAL A 51 25.51 5.81 -9.10
C VAL A 51 26.41 7.02 -9.21
N SER A 52 27.24 7.26 -8.20
CA SER A 52 28.18 8.39 -8.18
C SER A 52 29.27 8.28 -9.24
N LEU A 53 29.78 7.07 -9.49
CA LEU A 53 30.77 6.82 -10.54
C LEU A 53 30.15 7.02 -11.94
N ILE A 54 28.91 6.56 -12.14
CA ILE A 54 28.16 6.79 -13.38
C ILE A 54 27.93 8.29 -13.58
N SER A 55 27.49 8.99 -12.54
CA SER A 55 27.30 10.44 -12.56
C SER A 55 28.58 11.19 -12.92
N ASP A 56 29.72 10.82 -12.32
CA ASP A 56 31.02 11.42 -12.66
C ASP A 56 31.42 11.11 -14.11
N PHE A 57 31.17 9.89 -14.58
CA PHE A 57 31.44 9.50 -15.97
C PHE A 57 30.59 10.29 -16.98
N LEU A 58 29.30 10.47 -16.70
CA LEU A 58 28.37 11.22 -17.55
C LEU A 58 28.69 12.71 -17.55
N THR A 59 29.16 13.25 -16.42
CA THR A 59 29.40 14.69 -16.27
C THR A 59 30.84 15.12 -16.55
N LYS A 60 31.76 14.20 -16.85
CA LYS A 60 33.20 14.50 -17.08
C LYS A 60 33.49 15.50 -18.20
N ARG A 61 32.58 15.65 -19.18
CA ARG A 61 32.73 16.58 -20.32
C ARG A 61 31.90 17.86 -20.15
N LEU A 62 31.22 18.02 -19.02
CA LEU A 62 30.37 19.17 -18.75
C LEU A 62 31.09 20.14 -17.83
N ASP A 63 31.58 21.24 -18.39
CA ASP A 63 32.21 22.30 -17.60
C ASP A 63 31.16 23.18 -16.92
N LYS A 64 30.11 23.55 -17.67
CA LYS A 64 28.97 24.32 -17.16
C LYS A 64 27.81 23.39 -16.83
N GLY A 65 27.24 23.54 -15.65
CA GLY A 65 26.07 22.78 -15.22
C GLY A 65 26.34 21.36 -14.71
N ARG A 66 27.62 20.94 -14.60
CA ARG A 66 28.06 19.66 -14.02
C ARG A 66 27.29 19.28 -12.75
N PHE A 67 27.17 20.25 -11.83
CA PHE A 67 26.50 20.07 -10.55
C PHE A 67 25.01 19.69 -10.72
N PHE A 68 24.28 20.39 -11.60
CA PHE A 68 22.85 20.16 -11.77
C PHE A 68 22.57 18.81 -12.43
N VAL A 69 23.38 18.44 -13.42
CA VAL A 69 23.26 17.13 -14.08
C VAL A 69 23.62 16.02 -13.09
N ALA A 70 24.68 16.18 -12.30
CA ALA A 70 25.06 15.20 -11.29
C ALA A 70 23.98 15.04 -10.20
N ALA A 71 23.41 16.14 -9.72
CA ALA A 71 22.28 16.13 -8.78
C ALA A 71 21.08 15.38 -9.37
N GLY A 72 20.72 15.71 -10.61
CA GLY A 72 19.63 15.05 -11.34
C GLY A 72 19.84 13.54 -11.45
N VAL A 73 21.04 13.08 -11.83
CA VAL A 73 21.36 11.65 -11.93
C VAL A 73 21.22 10.93 -10.59
N HIS A 74 21.72 11.50 -9.50
CA HIS A 74 21.61 10.87 -8.18
C HIS A 74 20.16 10.77 -7.72
N ILE A 75 19.39 11.86 -7.80
CA ILE A 75 18.00 11.88 -7.35
C ILE A 75 17.12 11.02 -8.26
N LEU A 76 17.33 11.05 -9.58
CA LEU A 76 16.57 10.22 -10.53
C LEU A 76 16.83 8.73 -10.31
N LEU A 77 18.09 8.32 -10.06
CA LEU A 77 18.40 6.92 -9.76
C LEU A 77 17.96 6.52 -8.35
N GLY A 78 17.88 7.45 -7.40
CA GLY A 78 17.21 7.24 -6.12
C GLY A 78 15.69 7.05 -6.29
N PHE A 79 15.05 7.85 -7.13
CA PHE A 79 13.63 7.73 -7.46
C PHE A 79 13.31 6.43 -8.21
N ALA A 80 14.18 6.02 -9.14
CA ALA A 80 13.99 4.80 -9.94
C ALA A 80 13.87 3.52 -9.09
N THR A 81 14.25 3.55 -7.80
CA THR A 81 14.03 2.41 -6.91
C THR A 81 12.56 2.20 -6.57
N VAL A 82 11.65 3.16 -6.87
CA VAL A 82 10.21 2.98 -6.67
C VAL A 82 9.69 1.73 -7.38
N PHE A 83 10.25 1.40 -8.55
CA PHE A 83 9.88 0.20 -9.33
C PHE A 83 10.44 -1.12 -8.76
N VAL A 84 11.18 -1.09 -7.64
CA VAL A 84 11.86 -2.25 -7.05
C VAL A 84 11.56 -2.39 -5.56
N ILE A 85 11.47 -1.26 -4.84
CA ILE A 85 11.31 -1.19 -3.38
C ILE A 85 10.30 -0.09 -3.01
N GLU A 86 9.05 -0.23 -3.48
CA GLU A 86 7.97 0.76 -3.35
C GLU A 86 7.93 1.44 -1.97
N GLY A 87 7.87 0.67 -0.88
CA GLY A 87 7.80 1.20 0.49
C GLY A 87 9.07 1.91 1.00
N PHE A 88 10.21 1.75 0.34
CA PHE A 88 11.51 2.33 0.76
C PHE A 88 12.07 3.36 -0.25
N ALA A 89 11.33 3.69 -1.31
CA ALA A 89 11.80 4.61 -2.35
C ALA A 89 12.11 6.01 -1.79
N LEU A 90 11.28 6.52 -0.88
CA LEU A 90 11.54 7.80 -0.20
C LEU A 90 12.90 7.78 0.53
N PHE A 91 13.20 6.68 1.21
CA PHE A 91 14.45 6.50 1.93
C PHE A 91 15.65 6.47 0.96
N ALA A 92 15.49 5.83 -0.20
CA ALA A 92 16.50 5.82 -1.26
C ALA A 92 16.77 7.23 -1.83
N VAL A 93 15.73 8.04 -2.04
CA VAL A 93 15.85 9.45 -2.47
C VAL A 93 16.59 10.29 -1.43
N ILE A 94 16.28 10.13 -0.14
CA ILE A 94 16.97 10.82 0.96
C ILE A 94 18.45 10.41 1.00
N CYS A 95 18.74 9.11 0.91
CA CYS A 95 20.11 8.59 0.83
C CYS A 95 20.86 9.20 -0.35
N ALA A 96 20.25 9.22 -1.54
CA ALA A 96 20.86 9.77 -2.75
C ALA A 96 21.16 11.28 -2.61
N ALA A 97 20.23 12.04 -2.02
CA ALA A 97 20.41 13.47 -1.79
C ALA A 97 21.54 13.76 -0.79
N LEU A 98 21.57 13.05 0.34
CA LEU A 98 22.60 13.18 1.37
C LEU A 98 23.97 12.75 0.86
N PHE A 99 24.04 11.60 0.21
CA PHE A 99 25.27 11.09 -0.39
C PHE A 99 25.84 12.07 -1.41
N PHE A 100 25.00 12.57 -2.33
CA PHE A 100 25.41 13.56 -3.34
C PHE A 100 25.92 14.85 -2.69
N GLY A 101 25.20 15.36 -1.69
CA GLY A 101 25.60 16.56 -0.96
C GLY A 101 26.97 16.42 -0.30
N LEU A 102 27.25 15.27 0.31
CA LEU A 102 28.52 14.97 0.95
C LEU A 102 29.66 14.76 -0.06
N ASP A 103 29.41 14.06 -1.17
CA ASP A 103 30.38 13.85 -2.25
C ASP A 103 30.79 15.19 -2.87
N GLU A 104 29.81 16.05 -3.16
CA GLU A 104 30.07 17.36 -3.74
C GLU A 104 30.72 18.33 -2.75
N TRP A 105 30.37 18.26 -1.47
CA TRP A 105 31.04 19.02 -0.42
C TRP A 105 32.52 18.61 -0.30
N GLN A 106 32.82 17.31 -0.35
CA GLN A 106 34.18 16.81 -0.31
C GLN A 106 35.00 17.29 -1.51
N LYS A 107 34.43 17.28 -2.72
CA LYS A 107 35.07 17.80 -3.94
C LYS A 107 35.36 19.30 -3.86
N ASN A 108 34.53 20.07 -3.16
CA ASN A 108 34.64 21.54 -3.07
C ASN A 108 35.33 22.05 -1.79
N ARG A 109 35.83 21.18 -0.90
CA ARG A 109 36.42 21.54 0.41
C ARG A 109 37.59 22.55 0.32
N GLY A 110 38.25 22.68 -0.83
CA GLY A 110 39.34 23.63 -1.07
C GLY A 110 38.93 25.00 -1.63
N GLN A 111 37.65 25.24 -1.96
CA GLN A 111 37.17 26.48 -2.60
C GLN A 111 36.20 27.30 -1.73
N ALA A 112 36.18 27.03 -0.42
CA ALA A 112 35.16 27.46 0.55
C ALA A 112 34.99 29.00 0.75
N GLY A 113 35.83 29.83 0.13
CA GLY A 113 35.86 31.28 0.34
C GLY A 113 34.98 32.13 -0.58
N LYS A 114 34.37 31.59 -1.64
CA LYS A 114 33.61 32.41 -2.63
C LYS A 114 32.13 32.02 -2.75
N GLN A 115 31.28 32.99 -2.39
CA GLN A 115 29.85 33.17 -2.69
C GLN A 115 28.80 32.24 -2.03
N ARG A 116 28.22 32.70 -0.91
CA ARG A 116 26.95 32.19 -0.31
C ARG A 116 25.80 32.04 -1.33
N ARG A 117 25.72 32.92 -2.33
CA ARG A 117 24.66 32.91 -3.37
C ARG A 117 24.73 31.65 -4.25
N GLY A 118 25.93 31.15 -4.55
CA GLY A 118 26.10 29.91 -5.33
C GLY A 118 25.70 28.66 -4.54
N LEU A 119 25.91 28.65 -3.21
CA LEU A 119 25.49 27.56 -2.33
C LEU A 119 23.96 27.47 -2.25
N LEU A 120 23.26 28.61 -2.15
CA LEU A 120 21.80 28.65 -2.13
C LEU A 120 21.18 28.13 -3.44
N ILE A 121 21.73 28.50 -4.60
CA ILE A 121 21.25 28.01 -5.90
C ILE A 121 21.45 26.50 -6.02
N LYS A 122 22.63 26.00 -5.60
CA LYS A 122 22.95 24.57 -5.59
C LYS A 122 22.01 23.79 -4.67
N GLY A 123 21.82 24.26 -3.43
CA GLY A 123 20.90 23.65 -2.48
C GLY A 123 19.45 23.68 -2.96
N GLY A 124 18.99 24.81 -3.49
CA GLY A 124 17.65 24.97 -4.07
C GLY A 124 17.41 24.02 -5.24
N ALA A 125 18.42 23.77 -6.08
CA ALA A 125 18.28 22.81 -7.18
C ALA A 125 18.16 21.36 -6.68
N VAL A 126 18.96 20.95 -5.68
CA VAL A 126 18.83 19.62 -5.08
C VAL A 126 17.45 19.46 -4.47
N LEU A 127 16.98 20.47 -3.71
CA LEU A 127 15.64 20.46 -3.14
C LEU A 127 14.56 20.37 -4.24
N GLY A 128 14.71 21.10 -5.34
CA GLY A 128 13.81 21.03 -6.50
C GLY A 128 13.74 19.63 -7.10
N PHE A 129 14.87 18.95 -7.28
CA PHE A 129 14.87 17.55 -7.74
C PHE A 129 14.23 16.60 -6.74
N VAL A 130 14.46 16.78 -5.44
CA VAL A 130 13.81 15.97 -4.40
C VAL A 130 12.30 16.17 -4.44
N VAL A 131 11.81 17.41 -4.54
CA VAL A 131 10.38 17.70 -4.67
C VAL A 131 9.78 17.06 -5.92
N LEU A 132 10.47 17.12 -7.06
CA LEU A 132 10.02 16.44 -8.28
C LEU A 132 9.95 14.91 -8.09
N ALA A 133 10.92 14.30 -7.41
CA ALA A 133 10.88 12.88 -7.08
C ALA A 133 9.71 12.55 -6.14
N LEU A 134 9.42 13.39 -5.15
CA LEU A 134 8.27 13.23 -4.26
C LEU A 134 6.94 13.28 -5.04
N ILE A 135 6.78 14.25 -5.93
CA ILE A 135 5.59 14.34 -6.81
C ILE A 135 5.49 13.09 -7.69
N GLY A 136 6.61 12.67 -8.29
CA GLY A 136 6.65 11.45 -9.10
C GLY A 136 6.26 10.19 -8.32
N MET A 137 6.64 10.09 -7.05
CA MET A 137 6.26 8.96 -6.19
C MET A 137 4.76 8.96 -5.88
N ASN A 138 4.16 10.12 -5.61
CA ASN A 138 2.71 10.21 -5.39
C ASN A 138 1.93 9.84 -6.64
N VAL A 139 2.31 10.40 -7.81
CA VAL A 139 1.66 10.07 -9.09
C VAL A 139 1.83 8.60 -9.44
N HIS A 140 3.00 8.00 -9.16
CA HIS A 140 3.19 6.57 -9.36
C HIS A 140 2.26 5.76 -8.46
N GLY A 141 2.16 6.11 -7.18
CA GLY A 141 1.26 5.46 -6.22
C GLY A 141 -0.19 5.48 -6.70
N GLU A 142 -0.71 6.64 -7.13
CA GLU A 142 -2.07 6.77 -7.66
C GLU A 142 -2.30 5.93 -8.95
N LEU A 143 -1.28 5.80 -9.81
CA LEU A 143 -1.39 5.05 -11.06
C LEU A 143 -1.24 3.53 -10.89
N THR A 144 -0.68 3.07 -9.77
CA THR A 144 -0.48 1.65 -9.47
C THR A 144 -1.31 1.17 -8.29
N GLU A 145 -2.20 2.01 -7.77
CA GLU A 145 -3.12 1.62 -6.71
C GLU A 145 -4.08 0.57 -7.26
N GLU A 146 -4.01 -0.64 -6.71
CA GLU A 146 -5.00 -1.67 -6.98
C GLU A 146 -6.28 -1.33 -6.20
N GLU A 147 -7.42 -1.54 -6.82
CA GLU A 147 -8.75 -1.27 -6.25
C GLU A 147 -9.59 -2.54 -6.24
N THR A 148 -10.48 -2.68 -5.26
CA THR A 148 -11.33 -3.88 -5.15
C THR A 148 -12.41 -3.92 -6.23
N ASN A 149 -13.00 -2.77 -6.59
CA ASN A 149 -13.97 -2.63 -7.66
C ASN A 149 -15.01 -3.78 -7.71
N THR A 150 -15.70 -4.04 -6.60
CA THR A 150 -16.75 -5.07 -6.55
C THR A 150 -18.13 -4.46 -6.36
N ILE A 151 -19.11 -4.91 -7.17
CA ILE A 151 -20.52 -4.59 -7.04
C ILE A 151 -21.22 -5.77 -6.36
N TYR A 152 -21.79 -5.55 -5.17
CA TYR A 152 -22.63 -6.52 -4.49
C TYR A 152 -24.10 -6.22 -4.78
N LEU A 153 -24.82 -7.19 -5.32
CA LEU A 153 -26.26 -7.11 -5.57
C LEU A 153 -26.98 -7.90 -4.48
N ILE A 154 -27.57 -7.18 -3.53
CA ILE A 154 -28.23 -7.70 -2.34
C ILE A 154 -29.74 -7.75 -2.64
N PRO A 155 -30.44 -8.86 -2.39
CA PRO A 155 -31.89 -8.91 -2.58
C PRO A 155 -32.62 -7.83 -1.78
N GLU A 156 -33.55 -7.12 -2.42
CA GLU A 156 -34.26 -5.99 -1.83
C GLU A 156 -34.91 -6.36 -0.48
N GLY A 157 -34.67 -5.52 0.53
CA GLY A 157 -35.23 -5.69 1.88
C GLY A 157 -34.52 -6.71 2.77
N PHE A 158 -33.45 -7.36 2.30
CA PHE A 158 -32.63 -8.22 3.14
C PHE A 158 -31.83 -7.40 4.17
N GLU A 159 -31.79 -7.89 5.42
CA GLU A 159 -30.89 -7.41 6.47
C GLU A 159 -30.25 -8.63 7.16
N GLY A 160 -28.95 -8.58 7.41
CA GLY A 160 -28.20 -9.68 8.02
C GLY A 160 -26.77 -9.79 7.52
N SER A 161 -26.15 -10.91 7.83
CA SER A 161 -24.80 -11.26 7.41
C SER A 161 -24.78 -11.83 5.99
N ILE A 162 -23.75 -11.47 5.25
CA ILE A 162 -23.47 -11.92 3.89
C ILE A 162 -22.06 -12.52 3.86
N ALA A 163 -21.92 -13.69 3.24
CA ALA A 163 -20.64 -14.36 3.04
C ALA A 163 -20.38 -14.63 1.55
N VAL A 164 -19.21 -14.20 1.06
CA VAL A 164 -18.80 -14.42 -0.33
C VAL A 164 -17.53 -15.26 -0.35
N TYR A 165 -17.60 -16.41 -1.00
CA TYR A 165 -16.50 -17.36 -1.13
C TYR A 165 -15.92 -17.31 -2.55
N TYR A 166 -14.62 -17.09 -2.62
CA TYR A 166 -13.81 -16.98 -3.83
C TYR A 166 -12.95 -18.24 -4.02
N ASN A 167 -12.43 -18.42 -5.23
CA ASN A 167 -11.63 -19.60 -5.62
C ASN A 167 -12.33 -20.95 -5.40
N VAL A 168 -13.67 -20.99 -5.40
CA VAL A 168 -14.44 -22.23 -5.20
C VAL A 168 -14.45 -23.06 -6.49
N PRO A 169 -13.86 -24.27 -6.52
CA PRO A 169 -13.78 -25.08 -7.74
C PRO A 169 -15.17 -25.47 -8.26
N GLY A 170 -15.36 -25.38 -9.58
CA GLY A 170 -16.60 -25.77 -10.26
C GLY A 170 -17.74 -24.74 -10.16
N LYS A 171 -17.51 -23.58 -9.54
CA LYS A 171 -18.46 -22.45 -9.56
C LYS A 171 -18.22 -21.56 -10.79
N PRO A 172 -19.25 -20.83 -11.25
CA PRO A 172 -19.06 -19.88 -12.36
C PRO A 172 -18.16 -18.71 -11.92
N PRO A 173 -17.37 -18.13 -12.83
CA PRO A 173 -16.66 -16.88 -12.58
C PRO A 173 -17.63 -15.69 -12.53
N LEU A 174 -17.25 -14.63 -11.82
CA LEU A 174 -17.99 -13.38 -11.76
C LEU A 174 -18.08 -12.73 -13.15
N LYS A 175 -19.23 -12.13 -13.42
CA LYS A 175 -19.40 -11.23 -14.57
C LYS A 175 -18.83 -9.86 -14.21
N THR A 176 -18.43 -9.12 -15.23
CA THR A 176 -17.88 -7.77 -15.06
C THR A 176 -18.77 -6.71 -15.72
N GLU A 177 -18.92 -5.57 -15.06
CA GLU A 177 -19.56 -4.36 -15.57
C GLU A 177 -18.53 -3.22 -15.59
N GLY A 178 -17.90 -3.01 -16.75
CA GLY A 178 -16.72 -2.13 -16.84
C GLY A 178 -15.55 -2.75 -16.08
N GLU A 179 -15.03 -2.01 -15.10
CA GLU A 179 -13.94 -2.46 -14.22
C GLU A 179 -14.45 -3.21 -12.98
N PHE A 180 -15.78 -3.27 -12.77
CA PHE A 180 -16.35 -3.86 -11.57
C PHE A 180 -16.71 -5.34 -11.74
N ALA A 181 -16.31 -6.18 -10.79
CA ALA A 181 -16.82 -7.55 -10.67
C ALA A 181 -18.19 -7.55 -9.98
N VAL A 182 -19.16 -8.31 -10.51
CA VAL A 182 -20.54 -8.31 -10.01
C VAL A 182 -20.84 -9.59 -9.24
N VAL A 183 -21.19 -9.45 -7.97
CA VAL A 183 -21.50 -10.53 -7.02
C VAL A 183 -23.01 -10.52 -6.70
N PRO A 184 -23.80 -11.42 -7.32
CA PRO A 184 -25.24 -11.52 -7.06
C PRO A 184 -25.54 -12.38 -5.83
N ILE A 185 -25.87 -11.76 -4.71
CA ILE A 185 -26.10 -12.45 -3.43
C ILE A 185 -27.39 -13.27 -3.47
N ASN A 186 -27.32 -14.53 -3.03
CA ASN A 186 -28.49 -15.38 -2.83
C ASN A 186 -28.83 -15.45 -1.34
N ILE A 187 -30.11 -15.55 -1.00
CA ILE A 187 -30.52 -15.77 0.39
C ILE A 187 -30.72 -17.26 0.63
N GLU A 188 -30.04 -17.80 1.62
CA GLU A 188 -30.16 -19.18 2.07
C GLU A 188 -30.59 -19.25 3.54
N ILE A 189 -31.05 -20.42 3.97
CA ILE A 189 -31.40 -20.70 5.36
C ILE A 189 -30.25 -21.48 6.00
N LEU A 190 -29.74 -20.98 7.13
CA LEU A 190 -28.72 -21.62 7.92
C LEU A 190 -29.36 -22.68 8.84
N PRO A 191 -29.08 -23.99 8.65
CA PRO A 191 -29.76 -25.04 9.39
C PRO A 191 -29.58 -24.96 10.92
N SER A 192 -28.45 -24.43 11.40
CA SER A 192 -28.18 -24.28 12.84
C SER A 192 -29.04 -23.20 13.51
N LEU A 193 -29.63 -22.29 12.73
CA LEU A 193 -30.44 -21.17 13.21
C LEU A 193 -31.90 -21.25 12.73
N GLU A 194 -32.32 -22.39 12.17
CA GLU A 194 -33.68 -22.60 11.66
C GLU A 194 -34.74 -22.32 12.75
N GLY A 195 -35.77 -21.53 12.40
CA GLY A 195 -36.81 -21.11 13.34
C GLY A 195 -36.44 -19.93 14.25
N THR A 196 -35.25 -19.34 14.06
CA THR A 196 -34.89 -18.06 14.68
C THR A 196 -35.06 -16.90 13.70
N ASN A 197 -35.01 -15.67 14.20
CA ASN A 197 -34.99 -14.46 13.38
C ASN A 197 -33.65 -14.23 12.64
N MET A 198 -32.68 -15.13 12.78
CA MET A 198 -31.36 -15.11 12.11
C MET A 198 -31.19 -16.29 11.15
N GLU A 199 -32.26 -17.01 10.82
CA GLU A 199 -32.15 -18.20 9.98
C GLU A 199 -31.69 -17.88 8.56
N LYS A 200 -31.95 -16.66 8.05
CA LYS A 200 -31.64 -16.27 6.67
C LYS A 200 -30.35 -15.48 6.58
N TYR A 201 -29.45 -15.88 5.69
CA TYR A 201 -28.20 -15.19 5.42
C TYR A 201 -27.96 -15.04 3.92
N GLY A 202 -27.13 -14.06 3.54
CA GLY A 202 -26.71 -13.90 2.15
C GLY A 202 -25.46 -14.73 1.86
N VAL A 203 -25.41 -15.37 0.70
CA VAL A 203 -24.24 -16.15 0.27
C VAL A 203 -24.00 -16.06 -1.23
N TYR A 204 -22.73 -16.05 -1.60
CA TYR A 204 -22.30 -16.30 -2.97
C TYR A 204 -21.01 -17.11 -3.04
N GLN A 205 -20.87 -17.92 -4.09
CA GLN A 205 -19.69 -18.74 -4.33
C GLN A 205 -19.24 -18.58 -5.79
N THR A 206 -17.97 -18.26 -6.00
CA THR A 206 -17.38 -18.02 -7.33
C THR A 206 -16.03 -18.70 -7.47
N SER A 207 -15.65 -19.01 -8.72
CA SER A 207 -14.28 -19.44 -9.04
C SER A 207 -13.32 -18.28 -9.26
N THR A 208 -13.80 -17.04 -9.24
CA THR A 208 -12.98 -15.83 -9.37
C THR A 208 -12.15 -15.62 -8.10
N GLU A 209 -10.93 -15.11 -8.26
CA GLU A 209 -10.07 -14.68 -7.15
C GLU A 209 -10.58 -13.36 -6.56
N ALA A 210 -10.47 -13.18 -5.25
CA ALA A 210 -10.89 -11.93 -4.63
C ALA A 210 -9.94 -10.81 -5.04
N SER A 211 -10.49 -9.66 -5.43
CA SER A 211 -9.73 -8.44 -5.65
C SER A 211 -9.18 -7.89 -4.34
N SER A 212 -7.93 -7.44 -4.34
CA SER A 212 -7.27 -6.77 -3.22
C SER A 212 -6.90 -5.34 -3.58
N GLY A 213 -6.69 -4.50 -2.57
CA GLY A 213 -6.32 -3.10 -2.76
C GLY A 213 -7.22 -2.13 -2.00
N THR A 214 -7.32 -0.90 -2.48
CA THR A 214 -8.17 0.14 -1.92
C THR A 214 -9.65 -0.20 -2.13
N VAL A 215 -10.42 -0.13 -1.04
CA VAL A 215 -11.82 -0.54 -1.05
C VAL A 215 -12.67 0.49 -1.80
N THR A 216 -13.12 0.11 -3.00
CA THR A 216 -13.98 0.92 -3.88
C THR A 216 -15.32 0.25 -4.19
N ASP A 217 -15.66 -0.74 -3.37
CA ASP A 217 -16.87 -1.56 -3.52
C ASP A 217 -18.15 -0.74 -3.47
N ARG A 218 -19.16 -1.23 -4.20
CA ARG A 218 -20.49 -0.62 -4.28
C ARG A 218 -21.54 -1.67 -3.91
N PHE A 219 -22.51 -1.24 -3.14
CA PHE A 219 -23.57 -2.10 -2.64
C PHE A 219 -24.90 -1.60 -3.20
N TYR A 220 -25.70 -2.51 -3.76
CA TYR A 220 -27.02 -2.21 -4.29
C TYR A 220 -28.02 -3.21 -3.76
N TYR A 221 -29.22 -2.75 -3.40
CA TYR A 221 -30.39 -3.61 -3.38
C TYR A 221 -30.88 -3.85 -4.80
N GLU A 222 -31.19 -5.09 -5.14
CA GLU A 222 -31.76 -5.50 -6.42
C GLU A 222 -33.16 -6.08 -6.21
N ASP A 223 -34.15 -5.53 -6.93
CA ASP A 223 -35.53 -6.02 -6.92
C ASP A 223 -35.72 -7.25 -7.84
N GLU A 224 -36.90 -7.87 -7.80
CA GLU A 224 -37.23 -9.03 -8.65
C GLU A 224 -37.19 -8.74 -10.17
N PHE A 225 -37.20 -7.45 -10.56
CA PHE A 225 -37.12 -7.00 -11.95
C PHE A 225 -35.70 -6.60 -12.38
N GLY A 226 -34.71 -6.67 -11.47
CA GLY A 226 -33.32 -6.28 -11.70
C GLY A 226 -33.06 -4.77 -11.57
N ASN A 227 -33.97 -3.99 -11.01
CA ASN A 227 -33.71 -2.59 -10.70
C ASN A 227 -32.84 -2.49 -9.45
N ARG A 228 -31.87 -1.56 -9.50
CA ARG A 228 -30.85 -1.40 -8.46
C ARG A 228 -31.07 -0.10 -7.69
N THR A 229 -31.06 -0.19 -6.37
CA THR A 229 -31.07 0.95 -5.44
C THR A 229 -29.78 0.94 -4.65
N GLU A 230 -29.00 2.03 -4.72
CA GLU A 230 -27.73 2.12 -4.00
C GLU A 230 -27.93 2.03 -2.48
N VAL A 231 -27.09 1.24 -1.82
CA VAL A 231 -27.06 1.12 -0.36
C VAL A 231 -26.07 2.12 0.18
N ASP A 232 -26.50 2.94 1.15
CA ASP A 232 -25.61 3.88 1.82
C ASP A 232 -24.48 3.13 2.53
N ARG A 233 -23.24 3.63 2.44
CA ARG A 233 -22.09 3.01 3.10
C ARG A 233 -22.28 2.82 4.60
N TYR A 234 -23.04 3.69 5.27
CA TYR A 234 -23.34 3.59 6.71
C TYR A 234 -24.34 2.48 7.05
N CYS A 235 -24.90 1.81 6.04
CA CYS A 235 -25.72 0.61 6.16
C CYS A 235 -24.92 -0.68 5.97
N ILE A 236 -23.59 -0.59 5.77
CA ILE A 236 -22.70 -1.72 5.54
C ILE A 236 -21.63 -1.75 6.62
N HIS A 237 -21.43 -2.91 7.22
CA HIS A 237 -20.33 -3.18 8.14
C HIS A 237 -19.46 -4.29 7.58
N ASN A 238 -18.17 -4.02 7.40
CA ASN A 238 -17.23 -5.04 6.95
C ASN A 238 -16.75 -5.87 8.16
N SER A 239 -17.26 -7.10 8.28
CA SER A 239 -16.93 -8.01 9.39
C SER A 239 -15.56 -8.68 9.23
N GLY A 240 -15.01 -8.68 8.01
CA GLY A 240 -13.66 -9.15 7.72
C GLY A 240 -13.64 -10.26 6.67
N GLY A 241 -12.46 -10.85 6.49
CA GLY A 241 -12.26 -11.92 5.53
C GLY A 241 -11.05 -12.77 5.88
N GLY A 242 -10.92 -13.90 5.20
CA GLY A 242 -9.86 -14.85 5.47
C GLY A 242 -9.56 -15.74 4.28
N ALA A 243 -8.53 -16.56 4.44
CA ALA A 243 -8.13 -17.55 3.47
C ALA A 243 -7.89 -18.88 4.17
N SER A 244 -8.52 -19.96 3.69
CA SER A 244 -8.22 -21.32 4.11
C SER A 244 -7.35 -22.01 3.07
N TYR A 245 -6.31 -22.69 3.55
CA TYR A 245 -5.32 -23.35 2.70
C TYR A 245 -5.53 -24.86 2.79
N GLU A 246 -5.91 -25.49 1.69
CA GLU A 246 -5.81 -26.93 1.53
C GLU A 246 -4.54 -27.27 0.73
N SER A 247 -3.83 -28.32 1.15
CA SER A 247 -2.50 -28.64 0.59
C SER A 247 -2.59 -28.98 -0.91
N GLY A 248 -2.04 -28.10 -1.75
CA GLY A 248 -1.93 -28.30 -3.20
C GLY A 248 -3.06 -27.67 -4.04
N SER A 249 -3.94 -26.86 -3.44
CA SER A 249 -4.91 -26.03 -4.15
C SER A 249 -4.69 -24.54 -3.89
N GLU A 250 -5.28 -23.68 -4.72
CA GLU A 250 -5.41 -22.26 -4.41
C GLU A 250 -6.17 -22.08 -3.08
N PRO A 251 -5.83 -21.06 -2.28
CA PRO A 251 -6.53 -20.80 -1.04
C PRO A 251 -7.97 -20.40 -1.32
N LEU A 252 -8.90 -21.02 -0.60
CA LEU A 252 -10.29 -20.59 -0.61
C LEU A 252 -10.39 -19.32 0.22
N GLN A 253 -10.69 -18.21 -0.44
CA GLN A 253 -10.80 -16.91 0.20
C GLN A 253 -12.26 -16.61 0.50
N TYR A 254 -12.53 -15.90 1.59
CA TYR A 254 -13.88 -15.49 1.94
C TYR A 254 -13.89 -14.07 2.48
N ASN A 255 -14.99 -13.37 2.23
CA ASN A 255 -15.29 -12.05 2.77
C ASN A 255 -16.68 -12.08 3.40
N THR A 256 -16.80 -11.52 4.59
CA THR A 256 -18.06 -11.40 5.32
C THR A 256 -18.35 -9.94 5.67
N PHE A 257 -19.60 -9.55 5.48
CA PHE A 257 -20.08 -8.21 5.83
C PHE A 257 -21.53 -8.27 6.25
N GLN A 258 -22.00 -7.23 6.92
CA GLN A 258 -23.38 -7.09 7.37
C GLN A 258 -24.04 -5.94 6.63
N VAL A 259 -25.34 -6.10 6.39
CA VAL A 259 -26.18 -5.08 5.79
C VAL A 259 -27.42 -4.83 6.64
N THR A 260 -27.84 -3.57 6.78
CA THR A 260 -29.09 -3.18 7.45
C THR A 260 -29.81 -2.07 6.68
N ASN A 261 -31.13 -1.97 6.80
CA ASN A 261 -31.91 -0.79 6.42
C ASN A 261 -32.44 -0.04 7.64
N SER A 262 -32.61 -0.75 8.75
CA SER A 262 -33.25 -0.25 9.96
C SER A 262 -32.32 0.55 10.88
N GLN A 263 -31.01 0.33 10.80
CA GLN A 263 -30.03 0.88 11.76
C GLN A 263 -28.78 1.48 11.11
N CYS A 264 -28.92 2.05 9.92
CA CYS A 264 -27.79 2.71 9.25
C CYS A 264 -27.24 3.86 10.10
N GLY A 265 -25.92 3.93 10.19
CA GLY A 265 -25.22 4.96 10.96
C GLY A 265 -23.74 4.63 11.14
N GLU A 266 -23.02 5.58 11.71
CA GLU A 266 -21.58 5.41 11.99
C GLU A 266 -21.31 4.25 12.96
N GLU A 267 -22.18 4.06 13.96
CA GLU A 267 -22.09 2.94 14.90
C GLU A 267 -22.20 1.58 14.18
N PHE A 268 -23.20 1.42 13.31
CA PHE A 268 -23.33 0.19 12.52
C PHE A 268 -22.12 0.01 11.59
N TYR A 269 -21.70 1.07 10.89
CA TYR A 269 -20.54 0.99 9.99
C TYR A 269 -19.26 0.50 10.69
N LEU A 270 -19.00 0.99 11.90
CA LEU A 270 -17.80 0.64 12.66
C LEU A 270 -17.90 -0.68 13.40
N ASP A 271 -19.02 -0.93 14.08
CA ASP A 271 -19.15 -2.01 15.06
C ASP A 271 -20.12 -3.12 14.63
N GLY A 272 -20.91 -2.92 13.57
CA GLY A 272 -21.91 -3.87 13.11
C GLY A 272 -22.98 -4.12 14.16
N ARG A 273 -23.48 -5.36 14.21
CA ARG A 273 -24.38 -5.83 15.26
C ARG A 273 -23.94 -7.18 15.81
N ASP A 274 -23.91 -7.30 17.13
CA ASP A 274 -23.67 -8.56 17.84
C ASP A 274 -24.52 -9.74 17.31
N LEU A 275 -25.79 -9.46 16.97
CA LEU A 275 -26.70 -10.48 16.44
C LEU A 275 -26.20 -11.04 15.10
N TYR A 276 -25.70 -10.17 14.24
CA TYR A 276 -25.15 -10.55 12.94
C TYR A 276 -23.75 -11.14 13.08
N ASP A 277 -22.96 -10.77 14.10
CA ASP A 277 -21.71 -11.46 14.41
C ASP A 277 -21.93 -12.92 14.81
N ILE A 278 -22.96 -13.19 15.62
CA ILE A 278 -23.37 -14.56 15.95
C ILE A 278 -23.76 -15.32 14.67
N GLN A 279 -24.54 -14.67 13.79
CA GLN A 279 -24.92 -15.27 12.51
C GLN A 279 -23.69 -15.58 11.64
N THR A 280 -22.75 -14.63 11.51
CA THR A 280 -21.48 -14.80 10.78
C THR A 280 -20.68 -15.96 11.33
N SER A 281 -20.57 -16.11 12.65
CA SER A 281 -19.87 -17.23 13.28
C SER A 281 -20.50 -18.58 12.94
N GLU A 282 -21.83 -18.66 12.89
CA GLU A 282 -22.55 -19.89 12.51
C GLU A 282 -22.41 -20.20 11.00
N ILE A 283 -22.39 -19.18 10.15
CA ILE A 283 -22.11 -19.32 8.71
C ILE A 283 -20.70 -19.91 8.52
N ASP A 284 -19.71 -19.35 9.21
CA ASP A 284 -18.33 -19.83 9.13
C ASP A 284 -18.24 -21.30 9.55
N LYS A 285 -18.85 -21.71 10.66
CA LYS A 285 -18.91 -23.13 11.08
C LYS A 285 -19.54 -24.02 10.03
N TYR A 286 -20.67 -23.61 9.46
CA TYR A 286 -21.40 -24.37 8.46
C TYR A 286 -20.57 -24.64 7.20
N TRP A 287 -19.87 -23.62 6.70
CA TRP A 287 -19.11 -23.71 5.45
C TRP A 287 -17.68 -24.21 5.63
N SER A 288 -17.05 -23.95 6.78
CA SER A 288 -15.69 -24.40 7.09
C SER A 288 -15.63 -25.79 7.73
N GLY A 289 -16.78 -26.32 8.21
CA GLY A 289 -16.89 -27.67 8.76
C GLY A 289 -16.35 -27.84 10.18
N TRP A 290 -16.26 -26.76 10.97
CA TRP A 290 -15.80 -26.75 12.37
C TRP A 290 -16.95 -26.61 13.37
#